data_AF-S8EEM6-F1
#
_entry.id   AF-S8EEM6-F1
#
_cell.length_a   1.000
_cell.length_b   1.000
_cell.length_c   1.000
_cell.angle_alpha   90.00
_cell.angle_beta   90.00
_cell.angle_gamma   90.00
#
_symmetry.space_group_name_H-M   'P 1'
#
loop_
_entity.id
_entity.type
_entity.pdbx_description
1 polymer ?
#
loop_
_entity_poly.entity_id
_entity_poly.type
_entity_poly.pdbx_seq_one_letter_code
_entity_poly.pdbx_strand_id
1 'polypeptide(L)'
;YAEMDPSGRYGREILGKGAMKTVYKAFDQLLGIEVAWCRVELCKVFKSPTDLQRLYCEVHLLRNLNHASIMRFFTSWMDVDRRAFNFVTEMFTSGTLREYRNKYARVDIRAIKDWARQILKGLEYLHSHDPPVIHRDLKCDNIFVNGYLGQVKIGDLGLAAILKGSRHAHSVIGTPEFMAPELYEEEYDELVDIYSFGMVVLEMLTREYPYSECSNPAQIYKKVTSGKLPASFYHVDDEEARRFIGRCLEKASTRPSATELLKDPFLSAEEYEGLPAAILVKASMSARPKELHKPTKKTQMSITGTMAEDDSIILKVQIPDKDGRTKNIYFPFDITDDIPLNVATEMVKELDMTDWEAVEIAHMIDSEISNLVPDWKNGSALVQIQHQHSFNYADEEDDSILHHPFYRSSCDSSLFSQRDSELDS
;
A
#
# COMPACT_ATOMS: atom_id res chain seq x y z
N TYR A 1 -14.88 -22.83 1.50
CA TYR A 1 -14.29 -22.08 0.36
C TYR A 1 -14.65 -22.77 -0.94
N ALA A 2 -14.86 -22.00 -2.02
CA ALA A 2 -15.13 -22.54 -3.36
C ALA A 2 -13.86 -23.04 -4.07
N GLU A 3 -12.69 -22.53 -3.68
CA GLU A 3 -11.37 -22.91 -4.19
C GLU A 3 -10.29 -22.52 -3.16
N MET A 4 -9.20 -23.30 -3.12
CA MET A 4 -8.02 -23.08 -2.27
C MET A 4 -6.77 -22.90 -3.15
N ASP A 5 -5.79 -22.13 -2.69
CA ASP A 5 -4.48 -22.06 -3.36
C ASP A 5 -3.68 -23.37 -3.16
N PRO A 6 -2.59 -23.60 -3.92
CA PRO A 6 -1.80 -24.84 -3.84
C PRO A 6 -1.21 -25.13 -2.46
N SER A 7 -0.93 -24.10 -1.65
CA SER A 7 -0.42 -24.29 -0.29
C SER A 7 -1.51 -24.58 0.75
N GLY A 8 -2.78 -24.37 0.40
CA GLY A 8 -3.91 -24.48 1.32
C GLY A 8 -4.07 -23.29 2.28
N ARG A 9 -3.26 -22.23 2.14
CA ARG A 9 -3.31 -21.03 3.01
C ARG A 9 -4.45 -20.08 2.67
N TYR A 10 -4.79 -19.92 1.40
CA TYR A 10 -5.77 -18.95 0.93
C TYR A 10 -7.01 -19.66 0.40
N GLY A 11 -8.19 -19.29 0.89
CA GLY A 11 -9.48 -19.80 0.41
C GLY A 11 -10.40 -18.70 -0.10
N ARG A 12 -11.07 -18.87 -1.24
CA ARG A 12 -11.94 -17.84 -1.83
C ARG A 12 -13.43 -18.12 -1.82
N GLU A 13 -14.23 -17.05 -1.74
CA GLU A 13 -15.67 -17.00 -2.04
C GLU A 13 -15.93 -15.98 -3.16
N ILE A 14 -16.88 -16.28 -4.05
CA ILE A 14 -17.06 -15.51 -5.30
C ILE A 14 -17.77 -14.18 -5.00
N LEU A 15 -17.12 -13.03 -5.25
CA LEU A 15 -17.70 -11.69 -5.03
C LEU A 15 -17.80 -10.77 -6.27
N GLY A 16 -17.19 -11.09 -7.42
CA GLY A 16 -17.34 -10.24 -8.64
C GLY A 16 -16.35 -10.56 -9.78
N LYS A 17 -16.59 -10.00 -10.98
CA LYS A 17 -15.76 -10.19 -12.20
C LYS A 17 -15.43 -8.85 -12.87
N GLY A 18 -14.14 -8.65 -13.23
CA GLY A 18 -13.64 -7.55 -14.07
C GLY A 18 -13.29 -7.99 -15.49
N ALA A 19 -12.84 -7.05 -16.34
CA ALA A 19 -12.66 -7.25 -17.79
C ALA A 19 -11.44 -8.11 -18.19
N MET A 20 -10.27 -7.89 -17.56
CA MET A 20 -9.02 -8.63 -17.85
C MET A 20 -8.62 -9.60 -16.73
N LYS A 21 -8.72 -9.14 -15.48
CA LYS A 21 -8.52 -9.94 -14.27
C LYS A 21 -9.84 -10.08 -13.52
N THR A 22 -10.08 -11.26 -12.97
CA THR A 22 -11.17 -11.48 -12.02
C THR A 22 -10.61 -11.41 -10.61
N VAL A 23 -11.10 -10.47 -9.80
CA VAL A 23 -10.68 -10.31 -8.41
C VAL A 23 -11.74 -10.95 -7.51
N TYR A 24 -11.30 -11.88 -6.66
CA TYR A 24 -12.12 -12.57 -5.67
C TYR A 24 -11.71 -12.11 -4.28
N LYS A 25 -12.68 -12.11 -3.35
CA LYS A 25 -12.34 -12.07 -1.93
C LYS A 25 -11.85 -13.43 -1.50
N ALA A 26 -10.73 -13.45 -0.80
CA ALA A 26 -10.17 -14.63 -0.19
C ALA A 26 -9.80 -14.35 1.25
N PHE A 27 -9.58 -15.42 2.01
CA PHE A 27 -9.17 -15.38 3.40
C PHE A 27 -7.82 -16.09 3.54
N ASP A 28 -6.86 -15.40 4.13
CA ASP A 28 -5.58 -15.97 4.55
C ASP A 28 -5.77 -16.66 5.89
N GLN A 29 -5.74 -18.00 5.89
CA GLN A 29 -5.96 -18.80 7.10
C GLN A 29 -4.82 -18.70 8.12
N LEU A 30 -3.61 -18.32 7.68
CA LEU A 30 -2.46 -18.18 8.58
C LEU A 30 -2.51 -16.85 9.33
N LEU A 31 -2.79 -15.76 8.61
CA LEU A 31 -2.81 -14.41 9.20
C LEU A 31 -4.19 -13.99 9.72
N GLY A 32 -5.25 -14.73 9.36
CA GLY A 32 -6.62 -14.42 9.76
C GLY A 32 -7.20 -13.16 9.08
N ILE A 33 -6.69 -12.77 7.90
CA ILE A 33 -7.07 -11.53 7.21
C ILE A 33 -7.75 -11.79 5.86
N GLU A 34 -8.57 -10.83 5.44
CA GLU A 34 -9.15 -10.80 4.10
C GLU A 34 -8.12 -10.28 3.07
N VAL A 35 -8.05 -10.95 1.92
CA VAL A 35 -7.11 -10.64 0.83
C VAL A 35 -7.82 -10.63 -0.51
N ALA A 36 -7.23 -9.93 -1.49
CA ALA A 36 -7.72 -9.91 -2.85
C ALA A 36 -6.99 -10.98 -3.66
N TRP A 37 -7.73 -11.95 -4.18
CA TRP A 37 -7.22 -12.98 -5.08
C TRP A 37 -7.52 -12.56 -6.52
N CYS A 38 -6.50 -12.16 -7.24
CA CYS A 38 -6.56 -11.83 -8.66
C CYS A 38 -6.29 -13.08 -9.51
N ARG A 39 -7.20 -13.38 -10.43
CA ARG A 39 -7.07 -14.47 -11.41
C ARG A 39 -7.09 -13.94 -12.83
N VAL A 40 -6.09 -14.32 -13.61
CA VAL A 40 -5.94 -13.95 -15.02
C VAL A 40 -5.94 -15.20 -15.88
N GLU A 41 -6.88 -15.30 -16.81
CA GLU A 41 -6.94 -16.42 -17.75
C GLU A 41 -5.84 -16.26 -18.81
N LEU A 42 -4.92 -17.23 -18.90
CA LEU A 42 -3.78 -17.15 -19.80
C LEU A 42 -4.19 -17.05 -21.27
N CYS A 43 -5.30 -17.69 -21.65
CA CYS A 43 -5.84 -17.62 -23.01
C CYS A 43 -6.31 -16.21 -23.42
N LYS A 44 -6.58 -15.32 -22.45
CA LYS A 44 -6.93 -13.92 -22.73
C LYS A 44 -5.68 -13.06 -22.95
N VAL A 45 -4.66 -13.24 -22.10
CA VAL A 45 -3.42 -12.44 -22.17
C VAL A 45 -2.45 -12.91 -23.25
N PHE A 46 -2.37 -14.21 -23.57
CA PHE A 46 -1.50 -14.69 -24.65
C PHE A 46 -1.95 -14.27 -26.06
N LYS A 47 -3.13 -13.66 -26.20
CA LYS A 47 -3.57 -13.06 -27.46
C LYS A 47 -2.80 -11.78 -27.80
N SER A 48 -2.20 -11.14 -26.78
CA SER A 48 -1.49 -9.89 -26.94
C SER A 48 -0.18 -9.89 -26.15
N PRO A 49 0.99 -9.82 -26.82
CA PRO A 49 2.28 -9.69 -26.15
C PRO A 49 2.31 -8.52 -25.15
N THR A 50 1.58 -7.43 -25.43
CA THR A 50 1.51 -6.27 -24.55
C THR A 50 0.75 -6.57 -23.26
N ASP A 51 -0.34 -7.34 -23.31
CA ASP A 51 -1.12 -7.68 -22.12
C ASP A 51 -0.38 -8.69 -21.23
N LEU A 52 0.38 -9.61 -21.84
CA LEU A 52 1.28 -10.49 -21.09
C LEU A 52 2.39 -9.69 -20.40
N GLN A 53 3.02 -8.76 -21.11
CA GLN A 53 4.06 -7.91 -20.55
C GLN A 53 3.53 -7.07 -19.38
N ARG A 54 2.33 -6.52 -19.49
CA ARG A 54 1.67 -5.75 -18.43
C ARG A 54 1.45 -6.60 -17.17
N LEU A 55 0.95 -7.82 -17.32
CA LEU A 55 0.75 -8.74 -16.20
C LEU A 55 2.09 -9.08 -15.52
N TYR A 56 3.12 -9.36 -16.31
CA TYR A 56 4.45 -9.64 -15.77
C TYR A 56 5.02 -8.44 -15.02
N CYS A 57 4.94 -7.24 -15.60
CA CYS A 57 5.37 -5.99 -14.96
C CYS A 57 4.64 -5.75 -13.64
N GLU A 58 3.31 -5.87 -13.62
CA GLU A 58 2.48 -5.66 -12.43
C GLU A 58 2.95 -6.56 -11.27
N VAL A 59 3.05 -7.87 -11.51
CA VAL A 59 3.44 -8.82 -10.46
C VAL A 59 4.90 -8.70 -10.08
N HIS A 60 5.79 -8.50 -11.05
CA HIS A 60 7.21 -8.35 -10.77
C HIS A 60 7.49 -7.12 -9.92
N LEU A 61 6.88 -5.97 -10.23
CA LEU A 61 7.07 -4.76 -9.44
C LEU A 61 6.41 -4.89 -8.07
N LEU A 62 5.13 -5.28 -8.00
CA LEU A 62 4.42 -5.39 -6.72
C LEU A 62 5.10 -6.36 -5.75
N ARG A 63 5.71 -7.45 -6.25
CA ARG A 63 6.47 -8.40 -5.43
C ARG A 63 7.72 -7.79 -4.78
N ASN A 64 8.36 -6.82 -5.43
CA ASN A 64 9.61 -6.22 -4.99
C ASN A 64 9.44 -4.86 -4.30
N LEU A 65 8.23 -4.31 -4.27
CA LEU A 65 7.92 -3.03 -3.65
C LEU A 65 7.31 -3.24 -2.26
N ASN A 66 7.79 -2.49 -1.28
CA ASN A 66 7.27 -2.52 0.08
C ASN A 66 7.25 -1.12 0.68
N HIS A 67 6.07 -0.49 0.68
CA HIS A 67 5.87 0.84 1.24
C HIS A 67 4.43 1.04 1.70
N ALA A 68 4.21 1.87 2.73
CA ALA A 68 2.90 2.11 3.34
C ALA A 68 1.87 2.74 2.40
N SER A 69 2.31 3.33 1.29
CA SER A 69 1.45 3.95 0.27
C SER A 69 1.44 3.21 -1.06
N ILE A 70 2.01 2.00 -1.12
CA ILE A 70 1.97 1.10 -2.29
C ILE A 70 1.18 -0.17 -1.91
N MET A 71 0.42 -0.70 -2.86
CA MET A 71 -0.36 -1.91 -2.67
C MET A 71 0.54 -3.09 -2.29
N ARG A 72 0.20 -3.78 -1.19
CA ARG A 72 0.99 -4.95 -0.75
C ARG A 72 0.68 -6.18 -1.61
N PHE A 73 1.75 -6.82 -2.09
CA PHE A 73 1.72 -8.15 -2.69
C PHE A 73 2.00 -9.22 -1.63
N PHE A 74 1.31 -10.36 -1.74
CA PHE A 74 1.53 -11.51 -0.87
C PHE A 74 2.17 -12.68 -1.61
N THR A 75 1.57 -13.15 -2.70
CA THR A 75 2.07 -14.32 -3.44
C THR A 75 1.49 -14.41 -4.86
N SER A 76 2.07 -15.27 -5.70
CA SER A 76 1.53 -15.62 -7.02
C SER A 76 1.87 -17.06 -7.39
N TRP A 77 1.03 -17.70 -8.21
CA TRP A 77 1.28 -19.03 -8.76
C TRP A 77 0.58 -19.25 -10.10
N MET A 78 1.02 -20.27 -10.81
CA MET A 78 0.37 -20.77 -12.01
C MET A 78 -0.57 -21.92 -11.68
N ASP A 79 -1.82 -21.82 -12.12
CA ASP A 79 -2.78 -22.92 -12.13
C ASP A 79 -2.83 -23.51 -13.54
N VAL A 80 -2.09 -24.62 -13.72
CA VAL A 80 -1.91 -25.28 -15.03
C VAL A 80 -3.21 -25.88 -15.53
N ASP A 81 -3.98 -26.54 -14.64
CA ASP A 81 -5.23 -27.21 -14.98
C ASP A 81 -6.29 -26.22 -15.45
N ARG A 82 -6.39 -25.07 -14.76
CA ARG A 82 -7.33 -24.01 -15.13
C ARG A 82 -6.75 -22.98 -16.10
N ARG A 83 -5.51 -23.17 -16.56
CA ARG A 83 -4.75 -22.27 -17.45
C ARG A 83 -4.84 -20.81 -16.99
N ALA A 84 -4.60 -20.58 -15.71
CA ALA A 84 -4.75 -19.28 -15.10
C ALA A 84 -3.53 -18.90 -14.27
N PHE A 85 -3.13 -17.64 -14.36
CA PHE A 85 -2.16 -17.06 -13.45
C PHE A 85 -2.91 -16.40 -12.29
N ASN A 86 -2.50 -16.70 -11.06
CA ASN A 86 -3.13 -16.19 -9.86
C ASN A 86 -2.11 -15.39 -9.05
N PHE A 87 -2.57 -14.31 -8.42
CA PHE A 87 -1.78 -13.56 -7.46
C PHE A 87 -2.67 -12.95 -6.38
N VAL A 88 -2.08 -12.74 -5.20
CA VAL A 88 -2.78 -12.32 -3.98
C VAL A 88 -2.18 -11.00 -3.51
N THR A 89 -3.04 -10.01 -3.29
CA THR A 89 -2.69 -8.67 -2.80
C THR A 89 -3.54 -8.33 -1.58
N GLU A 90 -3.24 -7.21 -0.93
CA GLU A 90 -4.15 -6.67 0.08
C GLU A 90 -5.51 -6.33 -0.50
N MET A 91 -6.54 -6.41 0.36
CA MET A 91 -7.92 -6.15 -0.01
C MET A 91 -8.36 -4.76 0.45
N PHE A 92 -9.03 -4.04 -0.45
CA PHE A 92 -9.66 -2.76 -0.15
C PHE A 92 -11.17 -2.86 -0.31
N THR A 93 -11.88 -2.91 0.82
CA THR A 93 -13.34 -2.99 0.84
C THR A 93 -14.02 -1.64 0.60
N SER A 94 -13.28 -0.53 0.71
CA SER A 94 -13.82 0.81 0.46
C SER A 94 -13.73 1.24 -1.02
N GLY A 95 -13.18 0.37 -1.88
CA GLY A 95 -13.07 0.62 -3.32
C GLY A 95 -11.90 1.53 -3.69
N THR A 96 -11.96 2.04 -4.92
CA THR A 96 -11.00 3.01 -5.44
C THR A 96 -11.24 4.40 -4.88
N LEU A 97 -10.27 5.30 -5.00
CA LEU A 97 -10.39 6.69 -4.57
C LEU A 97 -11.52 7.41 -5.30
N ARG A 98 -11.72 7.11 -6.59
CA ARG A 98 -12.86 7.63 -7.37
C ARG A 98 -14.20 7.17 -6.77
N GLU A 99 -14.36 5.87 -6.56
CA GLU A 99 -15.58 5.30 -5.98
C GLU A 99 -15.85 5.90 -4.60
N TYR A 100 -14.81 6.02 -3.78
CA TYR A 100 -14.89 6.57 -2.43
C TYR A 100 -15.28 8.05 -2.42
N ARG A 101 -14.68 8.89 -3.29
CA ARG A 101 -15.03 10.32 -3.43
C ARG A 101 -16.45 10.51 -3.95
N ASN A 102 -16.91 9.66 -4.86
CA ASN A 102 -18.28 9.70 -5.36
C ASN A 102 -19.30 9.29 -4.30
N LYS A 103 -18.96 8.29 -3.47
CA LYS A 103 -19.81 7.84 -2.35
C LYS A 103 -19.92 8.90 -1.25
N TYR A 104 -18.84 9.58 -0.91
CA TYR A 104 -18.79 10.56 0.19
C TYR A 104 -18.60 11.99 -0.32
N ALA A 105 -19.68 12.65 -0.74
CA ALA A 105 -19.61 13.99 -1.34
C ALA A 105 -18.90 15.05 -0.47
N ARG A 106 -19.12 15.01 0.86
CA ARG A 106 -18.59 15.98 1.82
C ARG A 106 -17.39 15.40 2.55
N VAL A 107 -16.19 15.63 2.01
CA VAL A 107 -14.93 15.32 2.68
C VAL A 107 -14.20 16.62 2.93
N ASP A 108 -13.69 16.74 4.15
CA ASP A 108 -12.92 17.91 4.57
C ASP A 108 -11.58 17.97 3.82
N ILE A 109 -11.15 19.18 3.44
CA ILE A 109 -9.91 19.38 2.71
C ILE A 109 -8.69 18.82 3.44
N ARG A 110 -8.72 18.73 4.78
CA ARG A 110 -7.67 18.11 5.58
C ARG A 110 -7.45 16.64 5.22
N ALA A 111 -8.53 15.89 5.00
CA ALA A 111 -8.43 14.49 4.56
C ALA A 111 -7.89 14.40 3.12
N ILE A 112 -8.23 15.35 2.25
CA ILE A 112 -7.68 15.41 0.88
C ILE A 112 -6.17 15.71 0.92
N LYS A 113 -5.73 16.66 1.78
CA LYS A 113 -4.32 16.94 2.04
C LYS A 113 -3.60 15.69 2.58
N ASP A 114 -4.23 14.92 3.48
CA ASP A 114 -3.68 13.65 3.99
C ASP A 114 -3.53 12.58 2.91
N TRP A 115 -4.53 12.39 2.05
CA TRP A 115 -4.44 11.47 0.93
C TRP A 115 -3.39 11.91 -0.08
N ALA A 116 -3.31 13.20 -0.39
CA ALA A 116 -2.30 13.77 -1.25
C ALA A 116 -0.88 13.51 -0.72
N ARG A 117 -0.64 13.70 0.59
CA ARG A 117 0.64 13.37 1.25
C ARG A 117 0.98 11.88 1.12
N GLN A 118 0.02 10.99 1.31
CA GLN A 118 0.24 9.55 1.17
C GLN A 118 0.59 9.16 -0.28
N ILE A 119 -0.13 9.69 -1.26
CA ILE A 119 0.16 9.44 -2.68
C ILE A 119 1.56 9.95 -3.03
N LEU A 120 1.93 11.17 -2.61
CA LEU A 120 3.27 11.72 -2.86
C LEU A 120 4.38 10.90 -2.20
N LYS A 121 4.19 10.38 -0.98
CA LYS A 121 5.15 9.46 -0.36
C LYS A 121 5.29 8.16 -1.15
N GLY A 122 4.20 7.65 -1.73
CA GLY A 122 4.23 6.53 -2.64
C GLY A 122 5.04 6.82 -3.91
N LEU A 123 4.83 7.99 -4.52
CA LEU A 123 5.60 8.41 -5.70
C LEU A 123 7.07 8.64 -5.39
N GLU A 124 7.39 9.35 -4.31
CA GLU A 124 8.77 9.54 -3.83
C GLU A 124 9.48 8.20 -3.65
N TYR A 125 8.82 7.22 -3.04
CA TYR A 125 9.35 5.86 -2.91
C TYR A 125 9.64 5.22 -4.28
N LEU A 126 8.67 5.22 -5.21
CA LEU A 126 8.86 4.64 -6.55
C LEU A 126 10.01 5.33 -7.32
N HIS A 127 10.05 6.66 -7.28
CA HIS A 127 11.01 7.50 -8.00
C HIS A 127 12.43 7.40 -7.42
N SER A 128 12.56 7.05 -6.13
CA SER A 128 13.85 6.86 -5.45
C SER A 128 14.59 5.55 -5.78
N HIS A 129 13.95 4.62 -6.50
CA HIS A 129 14.61 3.38 -6.91
C HIS A 129 15.73 3.66 -7.92
N ASP A 130 16.72 2.77 -7.97
CA ASP A 130 17.76 2.78 -9.00
C ASP A 130 17.71 1.49 -9.82
N PRO A 131 17.14 1.52 -11.04
CA PRO A 131 16.63 2.69 -11.75
C PRO A 131 15.23 3.13 -11.28
N PRO A 132 14.81 4.40 -11.50
CA PRO A 132 13.51 4.89 -11.09
C PRO A 132 12.35 4.08 -11.67
N VAL A 133 11.32 3.87 -10.85
CA VAL A 133 10.05 3.24 -11.26
C VAL A 133 9.03 4.33 -11.55
N ILE A 134 8.54 4.41 -12.79
CA ILE A 134 7.50 5.35 -13.21
C ILE A 134 6.17 4.61 -13.32
N HIS A 135 5.11 5.14 -12.69
CA HIS A 135 3.79 4.52 -12.67
C HIS A 135 3.09 4.58 -14.04
N ARG A 136 3.13 5.74 -14.72
CA ARG A 136 2.57 6.03 -16.08
C ARG A 136 1.05 5.96 -16.25
N ASP A 137 0.30 5.39 -15.32
CA ASP A 137 -1.17 5.43 -15.32
C ASP A 137 -1.74 5.80 -13.94
N LEU A 138 -1.16 6.80 -13.28
CA LEU A 138 -1.65 7.24 -11.98
C LEU A 138 -2.99 7.97 -12.17
N LYS A 139 -4.04 7.48 -11.51
CA LYS A 139 -5.40 8.05 -11.55
C LYS A 139 -6.21 7.59 -10.35
N CYS A 140 -7.36 8.22 -10.09
CA CYS A 140 -8.19 7.87 -8.93
C CYS A 140 -8.71 6.42 -8.94
N ASP A 141 -8.77 5.75 -10.11
CA ASP A 141 -9.15 4.33 -10.22
C ASP A 141 -8.03 3.36 -9.81
N ASN A 142 -6.78 3.81 -9.88
CA ASN A 142 -5.60 3.01 -9.53
C ASN A 142 -5.09 3.32 -8.11
N ILE A 143 -5.83 4.13 -7.35
CA ILE A 143 -5.56 4.43 -5.94
C ILE A 143 -6.67 3.81 -5.12
N PHE A 144 -6.33 3.00 -4.13
CA PHE A 144 -7.28 2.24 -3.33
C PHE A 144 -7.38 2.81 -1.92
N VAL A 145 -8.59 2.78 -1.35
CA VAL A 145 -8.88 3.41 -0.06
C VAL A 145 -9.10 2.35 1.00
N ASN A 146 -8.42 2.51 2.14
CA ASN A 146 -8.80 1.88 3.39
C ASN A 146 -9.57 2.93 4.23
N GLY A 147 -10.89 2.93 4.08
CA GLY A 147 -11.75 3.99 4.60
C GLY A 147 -11.86 4.05 6.12
N TYR A 148 -11.60 2.97 6.85
CA TYR A 148 -11.64 2.99 8.31
C TYR A 148 -10.34 3.51 8.94
N LEU A 149 -9.21 3.40 8.22
CA LEU A 149 -7.92 3.97 8.62
C LEU A 149 -7.63 5.34 7.98
N GLY A 150 -8.45 5.79 7.02
CA GLY A 150 -8.18 7.00 6.24
C GLY A 150 -6.93 6.88 5.37
N GLN A 151 -6.54 5.65 5.00
CA GLN A 151 -5.32 5.40 4.24
C GLN A 151 -5.61 5.23 2.74
N VAL A 152 -4.67 5.66 1.91
CA VAL A 152 -4.70 5.43 0.46
C VAL A 152 -3.42 4.78 -0.02
N LYS A 153 -3.53 3.89 -1.00
CA LYS A 153 -2.40 3.16 -1.57
C LYS A 153 -2.48 3.09 -3.08
N ILE A 154 -1.35 3.31 -3.73
CA ILE A 154 -1.19 3.22 -5.19
C ILE A 154 -1.14 1.74 -5.57
N GLY A 155 -1.93 1.34 -6.56
CA GLY A 155 -1.93 0.01 -7.16
C GLY A 155 -1.93 0.07 -8.68
N ASP A 156 -2.05 -1.10 -9.31
CA ASP A 156 -2.02 -1.27 -10.77
C ASP A 156 -0.76 -0.72 -11.46
N LEU A 157 0.34 -1.45 -11.28
CA LEU A 157 1.63 -1.16 -11.92
C LEU A 157 1.79 -1.85 -13.28
N GLY A 158 0.70 -2.28 -13.92
CA GLY A 158 0.76 -2.99 -15.19
C GLY A 158 1.35 -2.15 -16.32
N LEU A 159 1.20 -0.83 -16.23
CA LEU A 159 1.80 0.13 -17.16
C LEU A 159 3.09 0.74 -16.66
N ALA A 160 3.63 0.35 -15.51
CA ALA A 160 4.84 0.96 -14.99
C ALA A 160 6.09 0.65 -15.86
N ALA A 161 7.11 1.50 -15.76
CA ALA A 161 8.40 1.33 -16.42
C ALA A 161 9.56 1.47 -15.43
N ILE A 162 10.63 0.72 -15.67
CA ILE A 162 11.92 0.86 -15.00
C ILE A 162 12.89 1.52 -16.00
N LEU A 163 13.35 2.74 -15.72
CA LEU A 163 14.22 3.49 -16.64
C LEU A 163 15.69 3.00 -16.61
N LYS A 164 16.02 1.91 -17.30
CA LYS A 164 17.42 1.45 -17.44
C LYS A 164 18.14 2.20 -18.58
N GLY A 165 19.14 3.02 -18.25
CA GLY A 165 20.22 3.47 -19.15
C GLY A 165 19.80 4.02 -20.52
N SER A 166 19.87 5.34 -20.67
CA SER A 166 19.18 6.21 -21.67
C SER A 166 17.79 6.61 -21.18
N ARG A 167 17.62 7.91 -20.95
CA ARG A 167 16.68 8.54 -20.00
C ARG A 167 15.23 8.63 -20.49
N HIS A 168 14.73 7.71 -21.31
CA HIS A 168 13.44 7.92 -21.98
C HIS A 168 12.69 6.61 -22.22
N ALA A 169 11.37 6.64 -22.03
CA ALA A 169 10.48 5.56 -22.39
C ALA A 169 9.66 5.94 -23.64
N HIS A 170 9.64 5.09 -24.67
CA HIS A 170 9.18 5.45 -26.02
C HIS A 170 7.77 4.94 -26.36
N SER A 171 6.78 5.12 -25.48
CA SER A 171 5.42 4.65 -25.76
C SER A 171 4.32 5.53 -25.15
N VAL A 172 3.39 5.98 -25.99
CA VAL A 172 2.17 6.69 -25.58
C VAL A 172 1.16 5.68 -25.00
N ILE A 173 1.10 5.58 -23.68
CA ILE A 173 0.22 4.66 -22.95
C ILE A 173 -0.31 5.39 -21.71
N GLY A 174 -1.57 5.14 -21.33
CA GLY A 174 -2.20 5.72 -20.15
C GLY A 174 -3.62 6.20 -20.44
N THR A 175 -4.18 6.92 -19.48
CA THR A 175 -5.52 7.51 -19.56
C THR A 175 -5.38 9.00 -19.95
N PRO A 176 -5.82 9.43 -21.16
CA PRO A 176 -5.52 10.76 -21.71
C PRO A 176 -5.78 11.95 -20.80
N GLU A 177 -6.80 11.85 -19.94
CA GLU A 177 -7.18 12.89 -18.99
C GLU A 177 -6.15 13.14 -17.88
N PHE A 178 -5.27 12.17 -17.62
CA PHE A 178 -4.21 12.22 -16.60
C PHE A 178 -2.80 12.28 -17.21
N MET A 179 -2.67 12.18 -18.54
CA MET A 179 -1.37 12.10 -19.22
C MET A 179 -0.74 13.48 -19.37
N ALA A 180 0.53 13.58 -19.00
CA ALA A 180 1.35 14.78 -19.23
C ALA A 180 1.61 15.01 -20.73
N PRO A 181 1.80 16.26 -21.18
CA PRO A 181 2.04 16.56 -22.60
C PRO A 181 3.29 15.87 -23.17
N GLU A 182 4.38 15.80 -22.41
CA GLU A 182 5.64 15.16 -22.82
C GLU A 182 5.52 13.65 -23.04
N LEU A 183 4.48 13.01 -22.49
CA LEU A 183 4.22 11.59 -22.70
C LEU A 183 3.87 11.29 -24.17
N TYR A 184 3.43 12.29 -24.93
CA TYR A 184 3.17 12.20 -26.37
C TYR A 184 4.42 12.41 -27.24
N GLU A 185 5.50 12.95 -26.66
CA GLU A 185 6.76 13.26 -27.35
C GLU A 185 7.78 12.11 -27.20
N GLU A 186 7.39 10.99 -26.56
CA GLU A 186 8.17 9.75 -26.36
C GLU A 186 9.51 9.91 -25.61
N GLU A 187 9.76 11.10 -25.06
CA GLU A 187 10.87 11.41 -24.15
C GLU A 187 10.31 11.99 -22.85
N TYR A 188 10.31 11.19 -21.79
CA TYR A 188 9.78 11.58 -20.49
C TYR A 188 10.48 10.85 -19.33
N ASP A 189 10.39 11.47 -18.16
CA ASP A 189 10.94 11.00 -16.88
C ASP A 189 9.82 10.77 -15.85
N GLU A 190 10.17 10.60 -14.58
CA GLU A 190 9.23 10.35 -13.49
C GLU A 190 8.24 11.51 -13.23
N LEU A 191 8.51 12.71 -13.74
CA LEU A 191 7.67 13.87 -13.51
C LEU A 191 6.30 13.75 -14.18
N VAL A 192 6.11 12.83 -15.15
CA VAL A 192 4.78 12.53 -15.70
C VAL A 192 3.81 12.06 -14.62
N ASP A 193 4.28 11.33 -13.62
CA ASP A 193 3.45 10.90 -12.49
C ASP A 193 3.03 12.09 -11.61
N ILE A 194 3.85 13.16 -11.56
CA ILE A 194 3.50 14.38 -10.84
C ILE A 194 2.39 15.16 -11.53
N TYR A 195 2.38 15.18 -12.87
CA TYR A 195 1.25 15.74 -13.63
C TYR A 195 -0.03 14.97 -13.34
N SER A 196 0.04 13.63 -13.45
CA SER A 196 -1.07 12.74 -13.14
C SER A 196 -1.56 12.91 -11.70
N PHE A 197 -0.65 13.11 -10.74
CA PHE A 197 -0.96 13.44 -9.35
C PHE A 197 -1.74 14.76 -9.23
N GLY A 198 -1.33 15.80 -9.96
CA GLY A 198 -2.07 17.07 -10.02
C GLY A 198 -3.53 16.86 -10.48
N MET A 199 -3.74 16.02 -11.49
CA MET A 199 -5.08 15.65 -11.98
C MET A 199 -5.88 14.83 -10.96
N VAL A 200 -5.22 13.95 -10.20
CA VAL A 200 -5.84 13.21 -9.08
C VAL A 200 -6.32 14.17 -7.99
N VAL A 201 -5.50 15.13 -7.58
CA VAL A 201 -5.88 16.13 -6.55
C VAL A 201 -7.03 17.01 -7.05
N LEU A 202 -6.99 17.40 -8.34
CA LEU A 202 -8.07 18.14 -8.98
C LEU A 202 -9.39 17.37 -8.94
N GLU A 203 -9.39 16.09 -9.31
CA GLU A 203 -10.57 15.23 -9.26
C GLU A 203 -11.07 15.04 -7.81
N MET A 204 -10.18 14.89 -6.82
CA MET A 204 -10.58 14.75 -5.42
C MET A 204 -11.34 15.97 -4.88
N LEU A 205 -10.88 17.17 -5.23
CA LEU A 205 -11.45 18.44 -4.77
C LEU A 205 -12.77 18.77 -5.48
N THR A 206 -12.79 18.63 -6.80
CA THR A 206 -13.93 19.03 -7.64
C THR A 206 -15.01 17.94 -7.74
N ARG A 207 -14.61 16.66 -7.59
CA ARG A 207 -15.41 15.48 -7.97
C ARG A 207 -15.83 15.47 -9.44
N GLU A 208 -15.15 16.26 -10.27
CA GLU A 208 -15.34 16.30 -11.71
C GLU A 208 -14.19 15.55 -12.38
N TYR A 209 -14.52 14.72 -13.37
CA TYR A 209 -13.50 14.04 -14.14
C TYR A 209 -12.72 15.08 -14.99
N PRO A 210 -11.37 15.08 -14.96
CA PRO A 210 -10.59 16.03 -15.74
C PRO A 210 -10.96 15.97 -17.22
N TYR A 211 -11.09 17.13 -17.86
CA TYR A 211 -11.50 17.28 -19.25
C TYR A 211 -12.86 16.67 -19.63
N SER A 212 -13.80 16.54 -18.67
CA SER A 212 -15.16 16.07 -18.94
C SER A 212 -15.93 16.90 -19.97
N GLU A 213 -15.48 18.13 -20.24
CA GLU A 213 -16.03 18.98 -21.30
C GLU A 213 -15.58 18.57 -22.72
N CYS A 214 -14.66 17.63 -22.87
CA CYS A 214 -14.21 17.09 -24.15
C CYS A 214 -15.02 15.84 -24.55
N SER A 215 -15.37 15.72 -25.82
CA SER A 215 -16.17 14.59 -26.34
C SER A 215 -15.33 13.39 -26.76
N ASN A 216 -14.01 13.55 -26.94
CA ASN A 216 -13.11 12.47 -27.34
C ASN A 216 -11.65 12.74 -26.96
N PRO A 217 -10.79 11.70 -26.94
CA PRO A 217 -9.36 11.83 -26.61
C PRO A 217 -8.57 12.80 -27.49
N ALA A 218 -8.93 12.97 -28.77
CA ALA A 218 -8.21 13.89 -29.65
C ALA A 218 -8.40 15.37 -29.25
N GLN A 219 -9.57 15.72 -28.69
CA GLN A 219 -9.79 17.05 -28.12
C GLN A 219 -8.98 17.27 -26.85
N ILE A 220 -8.85 16.24 -26.00
CA ILE A 220 -8.02 16.27 -24.80
C ILE A 220 -6.56 16.49 -25.19
N TYR A 221 -6.04 15.65 -26.09
CA TYR A 221 -4.69 15.78 -26.65
C TYR A 221 -4.41 17.20 -27.14
N LYS A 222 -5.31 17.78 -27.96
CA LYS A 222 -5.17 19.16 -28.47
C LYS A 222 -5.14 20.21 -27.36
N LYS A 223 -5.92 20.04 -26.28
CA LYS A 223 -5.92 20.97 -25.15
C LYS A 223 -4.64 20.83 -24.33
N VAL A 224 -4.26 19.60 -23.96
CA VAL A 224 -3.06 19.30 -23.18
C VAL A 224 -1.81 19.83 -23.87
N THR A 225 -1.61 19.51 -25.16
CA THR A 225 -0.46 19.98 -25.95
C THR A 225 -0.45 21.49 -26.21
N SER A 226 -1.59 22.18 -26.09
CA SER A 226 -1.67 23.65 -26.17
C SER A 226 -1.63 24.35 -24.81
N GLY A 227 -1.38 23.61 -23.72
CA GLY A 227 -1.32 24.15 -22.36
C GLY A 227 -2.67 24.58 -21.78
N LYS A 228 -3.78 24.10 -22.35
CA LYS A 228 -5.13 24.38 -21.84
C LYS A 228 -5.51 23.40 -20.75
N LEU A 229 -5.68 23.92 -19.53
CA LEU A 229 -6.15 23.18 -18.36
C LEU A 229 -7.64 22.79 -18.49
N PRO A 230 -8.08 21.71 -17.81
CA PRO A 230 -9.49 21.29 -17.82
C PRO A 230 -10.40 22.33 -17.16
N ALA A 231 -11.68 22.37 -17.53
CA ALA A 231 -12.64 23.32 -16.97
C ALA A 231 -12.71 23.26 -15.43
N SER A 232 -12.67 22.04 -14.88
CA SER A 232 -12.71 21.78 -13.43
C SER A 232 -11.57 22.45 -12.66
N PHE A 233 -10.41 22.74 -13.28
CA PHE A 233 -9.33 23.49 -12.64
C PHE A 233 -9.78 24.87 -12.13
N TYR A 234 -10.67 25.51 -12.89
CA TYR A 234 -11.20 26.82 -12.54
C TYR A 234 -12.38 26.75 -11.55
N HIS A 235 -12.87 25.54 -11.23
CA HIS A 235 -13.90 25.30 -10.22
C HIS A 235 -13.30 25.02 -8.83
N VAL A 236 -11.98 25.03 -8.68
CA VAL A 236 -11.32 24.90 -7.36
C VAL A 236 -11.42 26.23 -6.63
N ASP A 237 -12.27 26.28 -5.60
CA ASP A 237 -12.54 27.48 -4.79
C ASP A 237 -11.34 27.89 -3.92
N ASP A 238 -10.60 26.91 -3.37
CA ASP A 238 -9.44 27.15 -2.52
C ASP A 238 -8.23 27.60 -3.37
N GLU A 239 -7.80 28.85 -3.19
CA GLU A 239 -6.71 29.43 -3.99
C GLU A 239 -5.37 28.74 -3.77
N GLU A 240 -5.10 28.27 -2.55
CA GLU A 240 -3.87 27.58 -2.21
C GLU A 240 -3.84 26.19 -2.88
N ALA A 241 -4.94 25.47 -2.82
CA ALA A 241 -5.12 24.18 -3.51
C ALA A 241 -5.00 24.34 -5.03
N ARG A 242 -5.64 25.37 -5.60
CA ARG A 242 -5.57 25.65 -7.04
C ARG A 242 -4.15 25.97 -7.49
N ARG A 243 -3.40 26.74 -6.70
CA ARG A 243 -1.98 27.03 -6.93
C ARG A 243 -1.13 25.76 -6.84
N PHE A 244 -1.37 24.92 -5.84
CA PHE A 244 -0.67 23.64 -5.66
C PHE A 244 -0.88 22.71 -6.86
N ILE A 245 -2.14 22.56 -7.33
CA ILE A 245 -2.45 21.80 -8.55
C ILE A 245 -1.76 22.44 -9.75
N GLY A 246 -1.82 23.76 -9.90
CA GLY A 246 -1.19 24.48 -11.02
C GLY A 246 0.30 24.16 -11.15
N ARG A 247 1.04 24.12 -10.03
CA ARG A 247 2.45 23.72 -10.02
C ARG A 247 2.69 22.30 -10.53
N CYS A 248 1.79 21.36 -10.22
CA CYS A 248 1.87 19.99 -10.73
C CYS A 248 1.63 19.91 -12.25
N LEU A 249 0.86 20.86 -12.81
CA LEU A 249 0.46 20.89 -14.22
C LEU A 249 1.36 21.77 -15.10
N GLU A 250 2.46 22.28 -14.54
CA GLU A 250 3.50 23.01 -15.28
C GLU A 250 4.26 22.10 -16.27
N LYS A 251 5.07 22.72 -17.13
CA LYS A 251 6.01 22.02 -18.01
C LYS A 251 6.98 21.16 -17.18
N ALA A 252 7.38 20.00 -17.71
CA ALA A 252 8.29 19.07 -17.04
C ALA A 252 9.53 19.76 -16.44
N SER A 253 10.18 20.67 -17.19
CA SER A 253 11.39 21.38 -16.74
C SER A 253 11.22 22.29 -15.52
N THR A 254 9.99 22.66 -15.17
CA THR A 254 9.67 23.51 -14.00
C THR A 254 8.73 22.81 -13.02
N ARG A 255 8.30 21.58 -13.33
CA ARG A 255 7.40 20.79 -12.48
C ARG A 255 8.19 20.29 -11.27
N PRO A 256 7.70 20.49 -10.04
CA PRO A 256 8.39 20.01 -8.85
C PRO A 256 8.38 18.48 -8.77
N SER A 257 9.38 17.92 -8.11
CA SER A 257 9.42 16.51 -7.72
C SER A 257 8.44 16.19 -6.58
N ALA A 258 8.20 14.90 -6.32
CA ALA A 258 7.38 14.46 -5.18
C ALA A 258 7.93 14.99 -3.83
N THR A 259 9.26 14.93 -3.65
CA THR A 259 9.96 15.41 -2.45
C THR A 259 9.79 16.92 -2.23
N GLU A 260 9.75 17.71 -3.31
CA GLU A 260 9.52 19.15 -3.22
C GLU A 260 8.05 19.47 -2.92
N LEU A 261 7.10 18.75 -3.53
CA LEU A 261 5.67 18.92 -3.26
C LEU A 261 5.29 18.55 -1.83
N LEU A 262 5.93 17.56 -1.23
CA LEU A 262 5.73 17.20 0.19
C LEU A 262 6.06 18.34 1.16
N LYS A 263 6.87 19.31 0.73
CA LYS A 263 7.25 20.50 1.50
C LYS A 263 6.39 21.73 1.16
N ASP A 264 5.41 21.60 0.28
CA ASP A 264 4.56 22.71 -0.13
C ASP A 264 3.68 23.20 1.03
N PRO A 265 3.51 24.53 1.22
CA PRO A 265 2.64 25.10 2.24
C PRO A 265 1.22 24.52 2.25
N PHE A 266 0.65 24.20 1.10
CA PHE A 266 -0.66 23.58 0.98
C PHE A 266 -0.78 22.28 1.80
N LEU A 267 0.31 21.50 1.83
CA LEU A 267 0.38 20.23 2.56
C LEU A 267 0.95 20.38 3.98
N SER A 268 1.17 21.60 4.47
CA SER A 268 1.56 21.83 5.85
C SER A 268 0.43 21.44 6.81
N ALA A 269 0.77 20.87 7.96
CA ALA A 269 -0.22 20.69 9.02
C ALA A 269 -0.55 22.06 9.60
N GLU A 270 -1.82 22.46 9.57
CA GLU A 270 -2.25 23.66 10.31
C GLU A 270 -2.02 23.43 11.80
N GLU A 271 -1.27 24.33 12.45
CA GLU A 271 -1.17 24.37 13.91
C GLU A 271 -2.53 24.77 14.47
N TYR A 272 -3.12 23.90 15.28
CA TYR A 272 -4.48 24.05 15.79
C TYR A 272 -4.56 25.12 16.89
N GLU A 273 -4.87 26.36 16.55
CA GLU A 273 -5.52 27.29 17.49
C GLU A 273 -7.05 27.17 17.33
N GLY A 274 -7.71 26.41 18.23
CA GLY A 274 -9.17 26.53 18.39
C GLY A 274 -10.02 25.25 18.41
N LEU A 275 -9.44 24.05 18.36
CA LEU A 275 -10.14 22.89 18.93
C LEU A 275 -9.72 22.74 20.40
N PRO A 276 -10.64 22.48 21.36
CA PRO A 276 -10.23 22.08 22.70
C PRO A 276 -9.26 20.91 22.56
N ALA A 277 -8.17 20.93 23.32
CA ALA A 277 -7.14 19.88 23.36
C ALA A 277 -7.67 18.45 23.66
N ALA A 278 -8.99 18.26 23.72
CA ALA A 278 -9.71 16.99 23.75
C ALA A 278 -9.91 16.33 22.38
N ILE A 279 -9.50 16.93 21.25
CA ILE A 279 -9.64 16.30 19.90
C ILE A 279 -8.29 16.00 19.22
N LEU A 280 -7.15 16.46 19.77
CA LEU A 280 -5.81 16.16 19.24
C LEU A 280 -4.90 15.39 20.22
N VAL A 281 -5.47 14.47 21.00
CA VAL A 281 -4.80 13.23 21.43
C VAL A 281 -5.90 12.18 21.55
N LYS A 282 -5.66 10.96 21.04
CA LYS A 282 -6.50 9.73 21.14
C LYS A 282 -7.34 9.36 19.91
N ALA A 283 -6.65 9.06 18.80
CA ALA A 283 -7.05 7.94 17.92
C ALA A 283 -6.54 6.61 18.51
N SER A 284 -6.86 6.39 19.78
CA SER A 284 -6.98 5.11 20.44
C SER A 284 -7.87 5.40 21.64
N MET A 285 -9.01 4.71 21.70
CA MET A 285 -10.08 4.81 22.69
C MET A 285 -11.29 5.69 22.34
N SER A 286 -12.41 4.97 22.17
CA SER A 286 -13.78 5.31 22.56
C SER A 286 -14.70 5.94 21.50
N ALA A 287 -15.29 5.07 20.68
CA ALA A 287 -16.74 5.11 20.46
C ALA A 287 -17.32 3.80 20.98
N ARG A 288 -17.92 3.82 22.19
CA ARG A 288 -18.78 2.72 22.63
C ARG A 288 -20.10 2.75 21.85
N PRO A 289 -20.65 1.58 21.47
CA PRO A 289 -22.03 1.45 21.04
C PRO A 289 -22.98 1.79 22.20
N LYS A 290 -24.13 2.38 21.88
CA LYS A 290 -25.25 2.45 22.83
C LYS A 290 -25.72 1.03 23.09
N GLU A 291 -25.47 0.49 24.28
CA GLU A 291 -26.44 -0.36 24.97
C GLU A 291 -26.19 -0.41 26.49
N LEU A 292 -27.31 -0.64 27.17
CA LEU A 292 -27.66 -0.35 28.54
C LEU A 292 -26.96 -1.27 29.57
N HIS A 293 -25.86 -0.86 30.20
CA HIS A 293 -25.44 -1.45 31.49
C HIS A 293 -24.69 -0.45 32.40
N LYS A 294 -25.07 -0.43 33.68
CA LYS A 294 -24.55 0.45 34.75
C LYS A 294 -23.04 0.23 34.98
N PRO A 295 -22.28 1.23 35.47
CA PRO A 295 -20.85 1.09 35.70
C PRO A 295 -20.57 0.16 36.88
N THR A 296 -19.92 -0.96 36.64
CA THR A 296 -19.26 -1.77 37.67
C THR A 296 -17.87 -1.17 37.96
N LYS A 297 -17.52 -1.06 39.24
CA LYS A 297 -16.19 -0.62 39.68
C LYS A 297 -15.16 -1.66 39.22
N LYS A 298 -14.15 -1.26 38.44
CA LYS A 298 -13.01 -2.14 38.09
C LYS A 298 -12.30 -2.62 39.37
N THR A 299 -11.98 -3.90 39.44
CA THR A 299 -11.21 -4.51 40.54
C THR A 299 -9.74 -4.09 40.47
N GLN A 300 -9.09 -3.82 41.61
CA GLN A 300 -7.70 -3.35 41.67
C GLN A 300 -6.71 -4.53 41.47
N MET A 301 -6.32 -4.80 40.22
CA MET A 301 -5.35 -5.83 39.86
C MET A 301 -3.90 -5.33 39.98
N SER A 302 -2.96 -6.21 40.32
CA SER A 302 -1.51 -5.93 40.26
C SER A 302 -0.73 -7.12 39.69
N ILE A 303 0.37 -6.83 38.98
CA ILE A 303 1.33 -7.82 38.47
C ILE A 303 2.68 -7.48 39.06
N THR A 304 3.37 -8.48 39.59
CA THR A 304 4.74 -8.38 40.14
C THR A 304 5.54 -9.57 39.68
N GLY A 305 6.82 -9.41 39.34
CA GLY A 305 7.68 -10.49 38.91
C GLY A 305 8.83 -10.76 39.86
N THR A 306 9.31 -12.00 39.85
CA THR A 306 10.49 -12.43 40.61
C THR A 306 11.38 -13.26 39.69
N MET A 307 12.69 -13.00 39.71
CA MET A 307 13.67 -13.89 39.09
C MET A 307 13.93 -15.08 40.03
N ALA A 308 13.77 -16.29 39.52
CA ALA A 308 14.12 -17.51 40.22
C ALA A 308 15.64 -17.78 40.14
N GLU A 309 16.12 -18.78 40.88
CA GLU A 309 17.55 -19.12 40.98
C GLU A 309 18.16 -19.62 39.66
N ASP A 310 17.33 -20.00 38.70
CA ASP A 310 17.69 -20.50 37.36
C ASP A 310 17.52 -19.43 36.26
N ASP A 311 17.51 -18.15 36.62
CA ASP A 311 17.27 -17.00 35.75
C ASP A 311 15.89 -16.99 35.06
N SER A 312 14.96 -17.86 35.46
CA SER A 312 13.57 -17.82 34.96
C SER A 312 12.75 -16.71 35.63
N ILE A 313 11.90 -16.02 34.86
CA ILE A 313 10.99 -15.01 35.40
C ILE A 313 9.66 -15.66 35.75
N ILE A 314 9.23 -15.51 36.99
CA ILE A 314 7.89 -15.91 37.43
C ILE A 314 7.08 -14.66 37.71
N LEU A 315 6.00 -14.48 36.96
CA LEU A 315 5.05 -13.40 37.17
C LEU A 315 3.94 -13.86 38.13
N LYS A 316 3.65 -12.99 39.10
CA LYS A 316 2.56 -13.13 40.06
C LYS A 316 1.50 -12.09 39.76
N VAL A 317 0.30 -12.55 39.48
CA VAL A 317 -0.87 -11.73 39.24
C VAL A 317 -1.82 -11.83 40.42
N GLN A 318 -2.17 -10.67 40.98
CA GLN A 318 -3.08 -10.56 42.10
C GLN A 318 -4.41 -9.95 41.64
N ILE A 319 -5.49 -10.72 41.78
CA ILE A 319 -6.83 -10.31 41.37
C ILE A 319 -7.73 -10.36 42.61
N PRO A 320 -8.22 -9.22 43.12
CA PRO A 320 -9.23 -9.21 44.16
C PRO A 320 -10.59 -9.60 43.55
N ASP A 321 -11.21 -10.62 44.12
CA ASP A 321 -12.60 -10.98 43.85
C ASP A 321 -13.56 -9.95 44.47
N LYS A 322 -14.82 -9.97 44.04
CA LYS A 322 -15.90 -9.06 44.45
C LYS A 322 -16.16 -9.09 45.97
N ASP A 323 -15.77 -10.17 46.64
CA ASP A 323 -15.84 -10.35 48.10
C ASP A 323 -14.57 -9.90 48.86
N GLY A 324 -13.62 -9.26 48.18
CA GLY A 324 -12.38 -8.75 48.78
C GLY A 324 -11.29 -9.79 49.04
N ARG A 325 -11.45 -11.01 48.52
CA ARG A 325 -10.44 -12.09 48.58
C ARG A 325 -9.49 -11.99 47.39
N THR A 326 -8.19 -12.01 47.61
CA THR A 326 -7.18 -11.93 46.54
C THR A 326 -6.82 -13.32 46.02
N LYS A 327 -7.02 -13.57 44.72
CA LYS A 327 -6.48 -14.73 44.01
C LYS A 327 -5.08 -14.38 43.51
N ASN A 328 -4.09 -15.20 43.88
CA ASN A 328 -2.72 -15.10 43.37
C ASN A 328 -2.54 -16.17 42.30
N ILE A 329 -2.09 -15.77 41.12
CA ILE A 329 -1.80 -16.66 39.99
C ILE A 329 -0.33 -16.47 39.65
N TYR A 330 0.38 -17.58 39.50
CA TYR A 330 1.79 -17.60 39.18
C TYR A 330 1.97 -18.28 37.83
N PHE A 331 2.73 -17.68 36.93
CA PHE A 331 3.10 -18.30 35.67
C PHE A 331 4.54 -17.91 35.29
N PRO A 332 5.29 -18.83 34.66
CA PRO A 332 6.58 -18.49 34.09
C PRO A 332 6.40 -17.57 32.89
N PHE A 333 7.34 -16.66 32.67
CA PHE A 333 7.41 -15.80 31.50
C PHE A 333 8.80 -15.95 30.87
N ASP A 334 8.84 -16.43 29.64
CA ASP A 334 10.07 -16.60 28.87
C ASP A 334 10.37 -15.33 28.08
N ILE A 335 11.47 -14.64 28.41
CA ILE A 335 11.85 -13.39 27.72
C ILE A 335 12.28 -13.59 26.27
N THR A 336 12.50 -14.82 25.82
CA THR A 336 12.86 -15.13 24.43
C THR A 336 11.64 -15.52 23.60
N ASP A 337 10.72 -16.28 24.18
CA ASP A 337 9.60 -16.89 23.45
C ASP A 337 8.24 -16.21 23.72
N ASP A 338 8.05 -15.57 24.88
CA ASP A 338 6.74 -15.02 25.25
C ASP A 338 6.55 -13.56 24.81
N ILE A 339 5.34 -13.30 24.30
CA ILE A 339 4.88 -11.95 23.94
C ILE A 339 3.83 -11.50 24.97
N PRO A 340 4.01 -10.35 25.67
CA PRO A 340 3.11 -9.90 26.72
C PRO A 340 1.62 -9.86 26.32
N LEU A 341 1.33 -9.49 25.07
CA LEU A 341 -0.04 -9.43 24.55
C LEU A 341 -0.68 -10.80 24.38
N ASN A 342 0.09 -11.82 23.95
CA ASN A 342 -0.42 -13.18 23.80
C ASN A 342 -0.74 -13.77 25.16
N VAL A 343 0.20 -13.65 26.11
CA VAL A 343 0.03 -14.08 27.50
C VAL A 343 -1.18 -13.38 28.13
N ALA A 344 -1.32 -12.07 27.97
CA ALA A 344 -2.46 -11.33 28.49
C ALA A 344 -3.81 -11.75 27.86
N THR A 345 -3.81 -12.09 26.57
CA THR A 345 -5.02 -12.56 25.86
C THR A 345 -5.45 -13.92 26.39
N GLU A 346 -4.49 -14.84 26.61
CA GLU A 346 -4.74 -16.13 27.24
C GLU A 346 -5.23 -15.97 28.68
N MET A 347 -4.63 -15.07 29.46
CA MET A 347 -5.07 -14.76 30.81
C MET A 347 -6.52 -14.30 30.87
N VAL A 348 -6.94 -13.36 30.01
CA VAL A 348 -8.34 -12.88 29.99
C VAL A 348 -9.30 -14.02 29.70
N LYS A 349 -8.94 -14.90 28.77
CA LYS A 349 -9.76 -16.03 28.33
C LYS A 349 -9.86 -17.13 29.40
N GLU A 350 -8.74 -17.56 29.96
CA GLU A 350 -8.69 -18.70 30.89
C GLU A 350 -9.11 -18.33 32.32
N LEU A 351 -8.98 -17.05 32.71
CA LEU A 351 -9.33 -16.57 34.05
C LEU A 351 -10.71 -15.92 34.13
N ASP A 352 -11.49 -15.95 33.03
CA ASP A 352 -12.82 -15.34 32.88
C ASP A 352 -12.85 -13.88 33.39
N MET A 353 -11.83 -13.11 33.00
CA MET A 353 -11.67 -11.73 33.45
C MET A 353 -12.58 -10.81 32.65
N THR A 354 -13.65 -10.33 33.28
CA THR A 354 -14.67 -9.50 32.61
C THR A 354 -14.44 -7.99 32.76
N ASP A 355 -13.58 -7.57 33.70
CA ASP A 355 -13.37 -6.16 34.06
C ASP A 355 -12.05 -5.55 33.52
N TRP A 356 -11.20 -6.36 32.86
CA TRP A 356 -9.86 -5.98 32.38
C TRP A 356 -9.66 -6.36 30.91
N GLU A 357 -9.09 -5.45 30.12
CA GLU A 357 -8.75 -5.71 28.72
C GLU A 357 -7.33 -6.31 28.61
N ALA A 358 -7.12 -7.24 27.69
CA ALA A 358 -5.82 -7.91 27.49
C ALA A 358 -4.68 -6.91 27.23
N VAL A 359 -4.96 -5.78 26.57
CA VAL A 359 -3.97 -4.73 26.32
C VAL A 359 -3.54 -4.04 27.62
N GLU A 360 -4.46 -3.79 28.55
CA GLU A 360 -4.14 -3.19 29.86
C GLU A 360 -3.24 -4.13 30.68
N ILE A 361 -3.55 -5.43 30.66
CA ILE A 361 -2.74 -6.48 31.32
C ILE A 361 -1.36 -6.61 30.66
N ALA A 362 -1.29 -6.58 29.32
CA ALA A 362 -0.04 -6.66 28.58
C ALA A 362 0.92 -5.51 28.94
N HIS A 363 0.39 -4.29 29.13
CA HIS A 363 1.20 -3.16 29.60
C HIS A 363 1.73 -3.36 31.02
N MET A 364 0.95 -3.98 31.91
CA MET A 364 1.41 -4.30 33.27
C MET A 364 2.51 -5.37 33.27
N ILE A 365 2.39 -6.38 32.39
CA ILE A 365 3.43 -7.40 32.18
C ILE A 365 4.71 -6.74 31.64
N ASP A 366 4.59 -5.96 30.57
CA ASP A 366 5.73 -5.32 29.89
C ASP A 366 6.49 -4.36 30.83
N SER A 367 5.75 -3.58 31.62
CA SER A 367 6.35 -2.71 32.64
C SER A 367 7.10 -3.49 33.71
N GLU A 368 6.61 -4.67 34.09
CA GLU A 368 7.24 -5.47 35.14
C GLU A 368 8.48 -6.22 34.64
N ILE A 369 8.44 -6.75 33.42
CA ILE A 369 9.63 -7.36 32.79
C ILE A 369 10.70 -6.30 32.55
N SER A 370 10.34 -5.09 32.12
CA SER A 370 11.27 -3.96 31.97
C SER A 370 12.00 -3.61 33.27
N ASN A 371 11.35 -3.78 34.42
CA ASN A 371 11.96 -3.53 35.73
C ASN A 371 12.96 -4.62 36.13
N LEU A 372 12.72 -5.86 35.71
CA LEU A 372 13.54 -7.03 36.09
C LEU A 372 14.71 -7.26 35.14
N VAL A 373 14.53 -6.95 33.85
CA VAL A 373 15.53 -7.17 32.80
C VAL A 373 15.79 -5.84 32.09
N PRO A 374 16.88 -5.12 32.43
CA PRO A 374 17.18 -3.79 31.87
C PRO A 374 17.36 -3.76 30.34
N ASP A 375 17.76 -4.89 29.75
CA ASP A 375 17.91 -5.05 28.28
C ASP A 375 16.62 -5.51 27.59
N TRP A 376 15.50 -5.57 28.32
CA TRP A 376 14.18 -5.87 27.76
C TRP A 376 13.76 -4.77 26.79
N LYS A 377 14.07 -4.97 25.52
CA LYS A 377 13.65 -4.10 24.42
C LYS A 377 12.31 -4.59 23.88
N ASN A 378 11.23 -4.36 24.63
CA ASN A 378 9.90 -4.60 24.10
C ASN A 378 8.86 -3.48 24.28
N GLY A 379 9.34 -2.26 24.53
CA GLY A 379 8.60 -1.04 24.19
C GLY A 379 8.41 -0.81 22.67
N SER A 380 8.94 -1.69 21.79
CA SER A 380 8.72 -1.66 20.33
C SER A 380 7.94 -2.85 19.75
N ALA A 381 7.51 -3.85 20.54
CA ALA A 381 6.74 -4.99 20.01
C ALA A 381 5.35 -4.62 19.50
N LEU A 382 4.71 -3.59 20.05
CA LEU A 382 3.46 -3.06 19.48
C LEU A 382 3.67 -2.42 18.10
N VAL A 383 4.92 -2.22 17.67
CA VAL A 383 5.32 -1.77 16.32
C VAL A 383 5.91 -2.92 15.48
N GLN A 384 6.26 -4.07 16.07
CA GLN A 384 7.02 -5.15 15.41
C GLN A 384 6.29 -6.46 15.13
N ILE A 385 4.98 -6.58 15.42
CA ILE A 385 4.16 -7.70 14.92
C ILE A 385 4.07 -7.67 13.36
N GLN A 386 4.56 -6.62 12.70
CA GLN A 386 4.65 -6.56 11.23
C GLN A 386 5.88 -7.24 10.60
N HIS A 387 6.82 -7.83 11.36
CA HIS A 387 8.13 -8.16 10.79
C HIS A 387 8.76 -9.55 11.04
N GLN A 388 8.03 -10.58 11.50
CA GLN A 388 8.61 -11.93 11.61
C GLN A 388 7.70 -13.03 11.04
N HIS A 389 7.78 -13.25 9.72
CA HIS A 389 7.69 -14.57 9.12
C HIS A 389 8.48 -14.55 7.80
N SER A 390 9.81 -14.69 7.90
CA SER A 390 10.64 -15.16 6.80
C SER A 390 11.57 -16.21 7.37
N PHE A 391 11.32 -17.47 7.01
CA PHE A 391 12.21 -18.58 7.32
C PHE A 391 13.41 -18.52 6.38
N ASN A 392 14.61 -18.51 6.97
CA ASN A 392 15.86 -18.77 6.28
C ASN A 392 15.96 -20.26 5.93
N TYR A 393 16.36 -20.56 4.70
CA TYR A 393 17.18 -21.72 4.38
C TYR A 393 18.38 -21.19 3.60
N ALA A 394 19.58 -21.39 4.16
CA ALA A 394 20.84 -21.31 3.45
C ALA A 394 21.59 -22.62 3.71
N ASP A 395 22.32 -23.01 2.67
CA ASP A 395 23.35 -24.07 2.58
C ASP A 395 22.87 -25.50 2.35
N GLU A 396 22.78 -25.88 1.07
CA GLU A 396 23.57 -27.00 0.54
C GLU A 396 24.09 -26.61 -0.86
N GLU A 397 25.42 -26.47 -0.97
CA GLU A 397 26.17 -26.46 -2.23
C GLU A 397 26.22 -27.88 -2.80
N ASP A 398 25.81 -28.08 -4.06
CA ASP A 398 26.47 -29.07 -4.92
C ASP A 398 26.28 -28.74 -6.41
N ASP A 399 27.35 -28.96 -7.16
CA ASP A 399 27.56 -28.73 -8.58
C ASP A 399 26.63 -29.57 -9.47
N SER A 400 25.96 -28.96 -10.45
CA SER A 400 25.85 -29.57 -11.78
C SER A 400 25.39 -28.58 -12.86
N ILE A 401 26.33 -28.36 -13.77
CA ILE A 401 26.20 -27.69 -15.06
C ILE A 401 25.16 -28.42 -15.91
N LEU A 402 24.10 -27.74 -16.36
CA LEU A 402 23.34 -28.12 -17.55
C LEU A 402 22.87 -26.89 -18.35
N HIS A 403 23.14 -26.96 -19.65
CA HIS A 403 23.12 -25.93 -20.68
C HIS A 403 21.72 -25.52 -21.21
N HIS A 404 21.53 -24.20 -21.41
CA HIS A 404 20.92 -23.47 -22.57
C HIS A 404 19.49 -23.83 -23.08
N PRO A 405 18.84 -23.12 -24.07
CA PRO A 405 19.23 -22.02 -24.97
C PRO A 405 18.36 -20.74 -24.79
N PHE A 406 18.88 -19.51 -24.81
CA PHE A 406 19.09 -18.70 -26.03
C PHE A 406 20.14 -17.60 -25.74
N TYR A 407 21.38 -17.81 -26.17
CA TYR A 407 22.28 -16.74 -26.57
C TYR A 407 23.00 -17.22 -27.82
N ARG A 408 22.84 -16.50 -28.92
CA ARG A 408 23.77 -16.53 -30.03
C ARG A 408 24.12 -15.10 -30.37
N SER A 409 25.23 -14.64 -29.80
CA SER A 409 25.98 -13.50 -30.32
C SER A 409 27.00 -14.04 -31.31
N SER A 410 27.10 -13.41 -32.47
CA SER A 410 28.34 -13.41 -33.26
C SER A 410 28.44 -12.06 -33.97
N CYS A 411 29.55 -11.39 -33.68
CA CYS A 411 30.00 -10.11 -34.20
C CYS A 411 30.41 -10.15 -35.68
N ASP A 412 30.42 -8.96 -36.26
CA ASP A 412 31.36 -8.39 -37.24
C ASP A 412 31.75 -9.16 -38.52
N SER A 413 31.46 -8.51 -39.64
CA SER A 413 32.39 -8.45 -40.76
C SER A 413 32.28 -7.08 -41.44
N SER A 414 33.36 -6.33 -41.36
CA SER A 414 33.67 -5.10 -42.08
C SER A 414 33.95 -5.31 -43.58
N LEU A 415 33.80 -4.22 -44.36
CA LEU A 415 34.46 -3.87 -45.64
C LEU A 415 33.95 -4.51 -46.95
N PHE A 416 33.36 -3.68 -47.83
CA PHE A 416 33.65 -3.49 -49.27
C PHE A 416 32.77 -2.31 -49.77
N SER A 417 33.30 -1.10 -49.94
CA SER A 417 33.77 -0.48 -51.20
C SER A 417 32.69 -0.12 -52.23
N GLN A 418 32.45 1.20 -52.35
CA GLN A 418 32.37 2.04 -53.56
C GLN A 418 31.69 1.55 -54.87
N ARG A 419 30.96 2.52 -55.48
CA ARG A 419 30.49 2.65 -56.89
C ARG A 419 29.22 1.83 -57.21
N ASP A 420 28.20 2.33 -57.92
CA ASP A 420 28.13 3.37 -58.95
C ASP A 420 26.81 4.14 -58.92
N SER A 421 26.88 5.28 -59.61
CA SER A 421 25.86 6.25 -60.01
C SER A 421 24.79 5.75 -60.99
N GLU A 422 23.70 6.53 -61.07
CA GLU A 422 22.92 6.85 -62.28
C GLU A 422 22.01 5.76 -62.92
N LEU A 423 20.69 5.95 -62.85
CA LEU A 423 19.80 6.39 -63.96
C LEU A 423 18.33 5.96 -63.77
N ASP A 424 17.45 6.93 -64.01
CA ASP A 424 16.10 6.87 -64.57
C ASP A 424 15.11 5.77 -64.13
N SER A 425 14.06 6.16 -63.42
CA SER A 425 12.65 6.20 -63.89
C SER A 425 11.69 6.58 -62.77
#